data_AF-A0A656HKD3-F1
#
_entry.id   AF-A0A656HKD3-F1
#
_cell.length_a   1.000
_cell.length_b   1.000
_cell.length_c   1.000
_cell.angle_alpha   90.00
_cell.angle_beta   90.00
_cell.angle_gamma   90.00
#
_symmetry.space_group_name_H-M   'P 1'
#
loop_
_entity.id
_entity.type
_entity.pdbx_description
1 polymer ?
#
loop_
_entity_poly.entity_id
_entity_poly.type
_entity_poly.pdbx_seq_one_letter_code
_entity_poly.pdbx_strand_id
1 'polypeptide(L)'
;MSDVQVLKPQKTWSHLAVRRRKPSEYEIVSTNLHYNNRTAEAPYELAPEIFMNSWYKQNTFGTQLKHADWNAFRDPDEVVYRTYNLMQDGQETYVFSLFDQFSEREHDKMLDSRWAGSLARLYSPARYLFHTLQMASAYVGQMSPASTLTNCNYFQMADSLRWLSHTAYRTRELSMTFPDKGFGQDEQRYWEQDPAWQGFRELMEKVLTTWDWGEAIVTLSLVVKPAVEETVLRRMGEAARHNGDTLLGLLTDAQLIDAARHRRWTTAFVNMALQTEGNREQIQHWIAKWEPLADRAIEAYCAALPDVPDAAEAAKQATRDVRRGLGF
;
A
#
# COMPACT_ATOMS: atom_id res chain seq x y z
N MET A 1 -13.25 -31.50 -45.52
CA MET A 1 -12.43 -30.30 -45.78
C MET A 1 -12.88 -29.24 -44.79
N SER A 2 -12.10 -28.93 -43.76
CA SER A 2 -12.45 -27.80 -42.90
C SER A 2 -12.14 -26.53 -43.67
N ASP A 3 -13.14 -25.71 -43.95
CA ASP A 3 -12.93 -24.37 -44.46
C ASP A 3 -12.11 -23.59 -43.44
N VAL A 4 -10.80 -23.47 -43.70
CA VAL A 4 -9.91 -22.65 -42.89
C VAL A 4 -10.30 -21.20 -43.16
N GLN A 5 -11.05 -20.62 -42.25
CA GLN A 5 -11.47 -19.23 -42.33
C GLN A 5 -10.24 -18.33 -42.25
N VAL A 6 -9.95 -17.57 -43.31
CA VAL A 6 -8.83 -16.62 -43.33
C VAL A 6 -9.18 -15.43 -42.44
N LEU A 7 -8.55 -15.34 -41.27
CA LEU A 7 -8.74 -14.23 -40.33
C LEU A 7 -8.13 -12.93 -40.88
N LYS A 8 -8.90 -11.84 -40.83
CA LYS A 8 -8.40 -10.51 -41.20
C LYS A 8 -7.68 -9.85 -40.01
N PRO A 9 -6.61 -9.06 -40.25
CA PRO A 9 -5.98 -8.28 -39.19
C PRO A 9 -6.98 -7.38 -38.47
N GLN A 10 -6.91 -7.35 -37.14
CA GLN A 10 -7.72 -6.46 -36.31
C GLN A 10 -6.97 -5.16 -36.00
N LYS A 11 -7.72 -4.10 -35.66
CA LYS A 11 -7.15 -2.77 -35.34
C LYS A 11 -6.55 -2.67 -33.93
N THR A 12 -6.78 -3.66 -33.08
CA THR A 12 -6.29 -3.77 -31.71
C THR A 12 -6.31 -5.25 -31.29
N TRP A 13 -5.94 -5.56 -30.05
CA TRP A 13 -6.02 -6.90 -29.49
C TRP A 13 -7.45 -7.43 -29.54
N SER A 14 -7.61 -8.73 -29.78
CA SER A 14 -8.92 -9.35 -29.98
C SER A 14 -9.87 -9.19 -28.80
N HIS A 15 -9.36 -9.23 -27.56
CA HIS A 15 -10.16 -9.00 -26.36
C HIS A 15 -10.60 -7.53 -26.18
N LEU A 16 -10.03 -6.59 -26.93
CA LEU A 16 -10.41 -5.18 -26.94
C LEU A 16 -11.21 -4.79 -28.20
N ALA A 17 -11.23 -5.65 -29.23
CA ALA A 17 -11.82 -5.35 -30.54
C ALA A 17 -13.34 -5.10 -30.50
N VAL A 18 -14.05 -5.59 -29.47
CA VAL A 18 -15.49 -5.36 -29.28
C VAL A 18 -15.80 -3.91 -28.87
N ARG A 19 -14.81 -3.17 -28.33
CA ARG A 19 -15.01 -1.80 -27.84
C ARG A 19 -15.19 -0.82 -29.00
N ARG A 20 -16.13 0.12 -28.86
CA ARG A 20 -16.44 1.16 -29.86
C ARG A 20 -15.47 2.36 -29.82
N ARG A 21 -14.35 2.26 -29.11
CA ARG A 21 -13.32 3.33 -29.03
C ARG A 21 -11.92 2.75 -29.18
N LYS A 22 -10.98 3.58 -29.63
CA LYS A 22 -9.55 3.24 -29.62
C LYS A 22 -9.11 2.98 -28.17
N PRO A 23 -8.47 1.83 -27.87
CA PRO A 23 -7.95 1.58 -26.54
C PRO A 23 -6.82 2.55 -26.16
N SER A 24 -6.74 2.91 -24.89
CA SER A 24 -5.62 3.71 -24.35
C SER A 24 -4.34 2.88 -24.27
N GLU A 25 -3.18 3.54 -24.08
CA GLU A 25 -1.91 2.84 -23.79
C GLU A 25 -2.09 1.89 -22.60
N TYR A 26 -2.73 2.36 -21.53
CA TYR A 26 -3.04 1.56 -20.35
C TYR A 26 -3.79 0.27 -20.68
N GLU A 27 -4.86 0.34 -21.47
CA GLU A 27 -5.63 -0.84 -21.83
C GLU A 27 -4.83 -1.83 -22.69
N ILE A 28 -4.00 -1.32 -23.60
CA ILE A 28 -3.17 -2.11 -24.50
C ILE A 28 -2.13 -2.93 -23.72
N VAL A 29 -1.57 -2.38 -22.63
CA VAL A 29 -0.45 -2.99 -21.90
C VAL A 29 -0.82 -3.58 -20.54
N SER A 30 -2.07 -3.48 -20.08
CA SER A 30 -2.45 -3.88 -18.71
C SER A 30 -3.58 -4.91 -18.62
N THR A 31 -4.37 -5.12 -19.67
CA THR A 31 -5.65 -5.85 -19.57
C THR A 31 -5.56 -7.30 -20.03
N ASN A 32 -6.18 -8.23 -19.27
CA ASN A 32 -6.27 -9.67 -19.59
C ASN A 32 -4.92 -10.37 -19.79
N LEU A 33 -3.93 -10.07 -18.95
CA LEU A 33 -2.58 -10.64 -19.08
C LEU A 33 -2.38 -11.90 -18.22
N HIS A 34 -3.21 -12.10 -17.20
CA HIS A 34 -3.20 -13.31 -16.40
C HIS A 34 -3.75 -14.48 -17.21
N TYR A 35 -2.95 -15.52 -17.41
CA TYR A 35 -3.37 -16.75 -18.10
C TYR A 35 -3.88 -17.83 -17.14
N ASN A 36 -3.63 -17.66 -15.85
CA ASN A 36 -3.83 -18.69 -14.82
C ASN A 36 -5.30 -18.91 -14.41
N ASN A 37 -6.25 -18.29 -15.13
CA ASN A 37 -7.69 -18.46 -14.98
C ASN A 37 -8.32 -19.29 -16.12
N ARG A 38 -7.53 -19.80 -17.08
CA ARG A 38 -8.02 -20.58 -18.24
C ARG A 38 -8.60 -21.94 -17.86
N THR A 39 -8.04 -22.58 -16.83
CA THR A 39 -8.47 -23.90 -16.36
C THR A 39 -8.50 -23.87 -14.84
N ALA A 40 -9.70 -23.85 -14.25
CA ALA A 40 -9.87 -23.72 -12.80
C ALA A 40 -9.16 -24.84 -12.02
N GLU A 41 -9.04 -26.04 -12.60
CA GLU A 41 -8.38 -27.19 -11.99
C GLU A 41 -6.84 -27.12 -12.03
N ALA A 42 -6.27 -26.37 -12.98
CA ALA A 42 -4.83 -26.24 -13.19
C ALA A 42 -4.45 -24.80 -13.56
N PRO A 43 -4.35 -23.89 -12.57
CA PRO A 43 -3.97 -22.49 -12.81
C PRO A 43 -2.64 -22.33 -13.58
N TYR A 44 -1.68 -23.21 -13.33
CA TYR A 44 -0.42 -23.33 -14.05
C TYR A 44 -0.38 -24.65 -14.83
N GLU A 45 0.33 -24.63 -15.97
CA GLU A 45 0.45 -25.73 -16.95
C GLU A 45 1.33 -26.89 -16.43
N LEU A 46 0.95 -27.43 -15.29
CA LEU A 46 1.57 -28.53 -14.55
C LEU A 46 0.44 -29.35 -13.89
N ALA A 47 0.79 -30.44 -13.20
CA ALA A 47 -0.21 -31.31 -12.57
C ALA A 47 -1.16 -30.51 -11.64
N PRO A 48 -2.48 -30.76 -11.65
CA PRO A 48 -3.46 -30.03 -10.84
C PRO A 48 -3.14 -29.94 -9.34
N GLU A 49 -2.42 -30.95 -8.83
CA GLU A 49 -2.13 -31.10 -7.39
C GLU A 49 -0.75 -30.59 -6.98
N ILE A 50 0.02 -29.98 -7.88
CA ILE A 50 1.24 -29.30 -7.43
C ILE A 50 0.86 -28.20 -6.42
N PHE A 51 1.78 -27.92 -5.50
CA PHE A 51 1.57 -26.94 -4.43
C PHE A 51 1.00 -25.62 -4.96
N MET A 52 1.59 -25.06 -6.02
CA MET A 52 1.18 -23.75 -6.53
C MET A 52 -0.23 -23.74 -7.16
N ASN A 53 -0.61 -24.83 -7.84
CA ASN A 53 -1.97 -24.98 -8.36
C ASN A 53 -2.99 -25.07 -7.22
N SER A 54 -2.70 -25.90 -6.21
CA SER A 54 -3.52 -26.01 -5.00
C SER A 54 -3.62 -24.66 -4.26
N TRP A 55 -2.51 -23.94 -4.17
CA TRP A 55 -2.44 -22.62 -3.53
C TRP A 55 -3.33 -21.58 -4.22
N TYR A 56 -3.27 -21.46 -5.56
CA TYR A 56 -4.13 -20.52 -6.30
C TYR A 56 -5.59 -20.94 -6.32
N LYS A 57 -5.89 -22.25 -6.41
CA LYS A 57 -7.25 -22.78 -6.27
C LYS A 57 -7.87 -22.33 -4.95
N GLN A 58 -7.13 -22.45 -3.85
CA GLN A 58 -7.61 -22.06 -2.52
C GLN A 58 -7.66 -20.54 -2.33
N ASN A 59 -6.55 -19.85 -2.61
CA ASN A 59 -6.32 -18.49 -2.14
C ASN A 59 -6.64 -17.39 -3.16
N THR A 60 -6.79 -17.73 -4.45
CA THR A 60 -7.26 -16.80 -5.50
C THR A 60 -8.70 -17.12 -5.90
N PHE A 61 -8.95 -18.34 -6.37
CA PHE A 61 -10.26 -18.71 -6.92
C PHE A 61 -11.28 -19.11 -5.84
N GLY A 62 -10.79 -19.63 -4.71
CA GLY A 62 -11.57 -20.05 -3.55
C GLY A 62 -12.05 -18.91 -2.65
N THR A 63 -11.67 -17.66 -2.92
CA THR A 63 -12.09 -16.52 -2.09
C THR A 63 -13.60 -16.35 -2.02
N GLN A 64 -14.09 -15.80 -0.92
CA GLN A 64 -15.51 -15.43 -0.79
C GLN A 64 -15.84 -14.12 -1.52
N LEU A 65 -14.83 -13.33 -1.93
CA LEU A 65 -15.05 -12.10 -2.70
C LEU A 65 -15.23 -12.42 -4.19
N LYS A 66 -16.45 -12.31 -4.71
CA LYS A 66 -16.78 -12.75 -6.09
C LYS A 66 -17.01 -11.59 -7.05
N HIS A 67 -16.70 -11.79 -8.32
CA HIS A 67 -17.12 -10.89 -9.40
C HIS A 67 -17.16 -11.70 -10.70
N ALA A 68 -18.10 -11.38 -11.60
CA ALA A 68 -18.23 -12.12 -12.87
C ALA A 68 -17.03 -11.93 -13.81
N ASP A 69 -16.42 -10.75 -13.79
CA ASP A 69 -15.23 -10.42 -14.59
C ASP A 69 -14.29 -9.45 -13.87
N TRP A 70 -13.32 -9.94 -13.10
CA TRP A 70 -12.33 -9.07 -12.46
C TRP A 70 -11.44 -8.34 -13.47
N ASN A 71 -11.29 -8.83 -14.71
CA ASN A 71 -10.51 -8.14 -15.76
C ASN A 71 -11.21 -6.88 -16.28
N ALA A 72 -12.46 -6.63 -15.92
CA ALA A 72 -13.14 -5.37 -16.20
C ALA A 72 -12.60 -4.19 -15.36
N PHE A 73 -11.88 -4.46 -14.26
CA PHE A 73 -11.29 -3.42 -13.42
C PHE A 73 -10.33 -2.53 -14.21
N ARG A 74 -10.43 -1.22 -13.98
CA ARG A 74 -9.53 -0.20 -14.56
C ARG A 74 -9.04 0.69 -13.42
N ASP A 75 -7.73 0.89 -13.36
CA ASP A 75 -7.10 1.89 -12.51
C ASP A 75 -7.64 3.29 -12.92
N PRO A 76 -8.26 4.07 -12.00
CA PRO A 76 -8.72 5.41 -12.31
C PRO A 76 -7.60 6.37 -12.74
N ASP A 77 -6.36 6.10 -12.33
CA ASP A 77 -5.19 6.90 -12.70
C ASP A 77 -4.51 6.38 -14.00
N GLU A 78 -5.00 5.28 -14.59
CA GLU A 78 -4.46 4.61 -15.79
C GLU A 78 -2.93 4.46 -15.79
N VAL A 79 -2.35 4.11 -14.63
CA VAL A 79 -0.90 4.07 -14.45
C VAL A 79 -0.30 2.88 -15.22
N VAL A 80 0.73 3.17 -16.02
CA VAL A 80 1.60 2.18 -16.66
C VAL A 80 3.04 2.43 -16.25
N TYR A 81 3.93 1.45 -16.45
CA TYR A 81 5.33 1.56 -16.02
C TYR A 81 6.00 2.88 -16.43
N ARG A 82 5.79 3.29 -17.69
CA ARG A 82 6.32 4.55 -18.24
C ARG A 82 5.80 5.78 -17.49
N THR A 83 4.49 5.88 -17.27
CA THR A 83 3.87 7.05 -16.62
C THR A 83 4.11 7.05 -15.12
N TYR A 84 4.20 5.88 -14.48
CA TYR A 84 4.63 5.73 -13.09
C TYR A 84 6.02 6.32 -12.89
N ASN A 85 6.99 5.90 -13.70
CA ASN A 85 8.36 6.41 -13.56
C ASN A 85 8.45 7.91 -13.81
N LEU A 86 7.74 8.45 -14.82
CA LEU A 86 7.72 9.90 -15.06
C LEU A 86 7.11 10.67 -13.88
N MET A 87 6.03 10.17 -13.29
CA MET A 87 5.39 10.77 -12.12
C MET A 87 6.31 10.74 -10.90
N GLN A 88 6.87 9.56 -10.58
CA GLN A 88 7.69 9.39 -9.39
C GLN A 88 9.07 10.04 -9.54
N ASP A 89 9.64 10.14 -10.74
CA ASP A 89 10.88 10.88 -10.99
C ASP A 89 10.73 12.38 -10.66
N GLY A 90 9.60 12.99 -11.02
CA GLY A 90 9.27 14.36 -10.63
C GLY A 90 9.09 14.51 -9.11
N GLN A 91 8.43 13.55 -8.46
CA GLN A 91 8.25 13.54 -7.00
C GLN A 91 9.57 13.32 -6.26
N GLU A 92 10.46 12.45 -6.75
CA GLU A 92 11.77 12.22 -6.16
C GLU A 92 12.71 13.39 -6.41
N THR A 93 12.65 14.05 -7.57
CA THR A 93 13.39 15.30 -7.80
C THR A 93 13.03 16.34 -6.75
N TYR A 94 11.74 16.47 -6.40
CA TYR A 94 11.28 17.33 -5.32
C TYR A 94 11.83 16.89 -3.95
N VAL A 95 11.68 15.61 -3.58
CA VAL A 95 12.12 15.09 -2.27
C VAL A 95 13.64 15.19 -2.09
N PHE A 96 14.43 14.80 -3.09
CA PHE A 96 15.89 14.93 -3.03
C PHE A 96 16.32 16.41 -2.99
N SER A 97 15.62 17.30 -3.70
CA SER A 97 15.88 18.74 -3.56
C SER A 97 15.58 19.25 -2.14
N LEU A 98 14.58 18.70 -1.45
CA LEU A 98 14.36 19.00 -0.03
C LEU A 98 15.52 18.49 0.82
N PHE A 99 15.94 17.24 0.64
CA PHE A 99 17.07 16.68 1.39
C PHE A 99 18.34 17.53 1.21
N ASP A 100 18.68 17.86 -0.03
CA ASP A 100 19.87 18.68 -0.35
C ASP A 100 19.79 20.07 0.30
N GLN A 101 18.69 20.81 0.08
CA GLN A 101 18.55 22.18 0.60
C GLN A 101 18.50 22.25 2.11
N PHE A 102 17.88 21.27 2.78
CA PHE A 102 17.81 21.23 4.24
C PHE A 102 19.14 20.77 4.85
N SER A 103 19.87 19.88 4.19
CA SER A 103 21.22 19.47 4.56
C SER A 103 22.20 20.65 4.46
N GLU A 104 22.18 21.41 3.36
CA GLU A 104 22.99 22.62 3.18
C GLU A 104 22.72 23.70 4.24
N ARG A 105 21.48 23.77 4.74
CA ARG A 105 21.07 24.69 5.83
C ARG A 105 21.36 24.15 7.21
N GLU A 106 21.97 22.97 7.31
CA GLU A 106 22.25 22.27 8.56
C GLU A 106 20.99 22.09 9.44
N HIS A 107 19.82 21.91 8.82
CA HIS A 107 18.52 21.83 9.51
C HIS A 107 18.56 20.86 10.69
N ASP A 108 19.18 19.70 10.52
CA ASP A 108 19.21 18.67 11.55
C ASP A 108 19.94 19.14 12.82
N LYS A 109 20.95 20.03 12.71
CA LYS A 109 21.64 20.60 13.88
C LYS A 109 20.77 21.56 14.68
N MET A 110 19.70 22.06 14.07
CA MET A 110 18.74 22.97 14.72
C MET A 110 17.64 22.21 15.48
N LEU A 111 17.52 20.89 15.29
CA LEU A 111 16.52 20.08 15.98
C LEU A 111 16.86 19.93 17.46
N ASP A 112 15.84 19.99 18.32
CA ASP A 112 16.00 19.69 19.73
C ASP A 112 16.44 18.23 19.93
N SER A 113 17.39 18.00 20.84
CA SER A 113 17.94 16.66 21.09
C SER A 113 16.86 15.65 21.56
N ARG A 114 15.80 16.12 22.23
CA ARG A 114 14.66 15.28 22.62
C ARG A 114 13.83 14.89 21.41
N TRP A 115 13.61 15.81 20.46
CA TRP A 115 12.95 15.48 19.20
C TRP A 115 13.74 14.45 18.40
N ALA A 116 15.07 14.59 18.31
CA ALA A 116 15.92 13.57 17.71
C ALA A 116 15.76 12.20 18.38
N GLY A 117 15.61 12.15 19.72
CA GLY A 117 15.27 10.92 20.45
C GLY A 117 13.91 10.35 20.06
N SER A 118 12.88 11.19 19.89
CA SER A 118 11.56 10.78 19.39
C SER A 118 11.65 10.21 17.98
N LEU A 119 12.44 10.81 17.09
CA LEU A 119 12.67 10.31 15.73
C LEU A 119 13.34 8.93 15.74
N ALA A 120 14.35 8.71 16.58
CA ALA A 120 15.02 7.41 16.70
C ALA A 120 14.06 6.30 17.19
N ARG A 121 13.11 6.67 18.05
CA ARG A 121 12.13 5.74 18.62
C ARG A 121 10.89 5.51 17.74
N LEU A 122 10.41 6.54 17.03
CA LEU A 122 9.08 6.56 16.41
C LEU A 122 9.11 6.82 14.89
N TYR A 123 10.18 7.37 14.33
CA TYR A 123 10.30 7.57 12.88
C TYR A 123 11.16 6.50 12.21
N SER A 124 12.43 6.34 12.61
CA SER A 124 13.33 5.42 11.90
C SER A 124 12.92 3.93 11.94
N PRO A 125 12.21 3.41 12.97
CA PRO A 125 11.69 2.04 12.93
C PRO A 125 10.54 1.83 11.95
N ALA A 126 9.93 2.89 11.41
CA ALA A 126 8.92 2.79 10.37
C ALA A 126 9.42 2.04 9.13
N ARG A 127 10.74 1.92 8.92
CA ARG A 127 11.31 1.09 7.84
C ARG A 127 10.81 -0.36 7.89
N TYR A 128 10.60 -0.93 9.08
CA TYR A 128 10.07 -2.29 9.22
C TYR A 128 8.61 -2.31 8.79
N LEU A 129 7.81 -1.39 9.29
CA LEU A 129 6.39 -1.25 8.91
C LEU A 129 6.24 -1.03 7.40
N PHE A 130 6.98 -0.10 6.79
CA PHE A 130 6.92 0.13 5.34
C PHE A 130 7.38 -1.08 4.54
N HIS A 131 8.36 -1.85 5.02
CA HIS A 131 8.72 -3.11 4.38
C HIS A 131 7.59 -4.14 4.48
N THR A 132 6.88 -4.24 5.61
CA THR A 132 5.70 -5.12 5.71
C THR A 132 4.58 -4.71 4.76
N LEU A 133 4.36 -3.41 4.52
CA LEU A 133 3.42 -2.91 3.50
C LEU A 133 3.88 -3.27 2.09
N GLN A 134 5.17 -3.19 1.82
CA GLN A 134 5.78 -3.63 0.56
C GLN A 134 5.52 -5.13 0.32
N MET A 135 5.85 -5.97 1.31
CA MET A 135 5.63 -7.42 1.25
C MET A 135 4.15 -7.78 1.04
N ALA A 136 3.25 -7.17 1.81
CA ALA A 136 1.81 -7.42 1.70
C ALA A 136 1.26 -6.98 0.34
N SER A 137 1.69 -5.82 -0.17
CA SER A 137 1.29 -5.35 -1.51
C SER A 137 1.82 -6.28 -2.61
N ALA A 138 3.05 -6.79 -2.47
CA ALA A 138 3.60 -7.77 -3.40
C ALA A 138 2.77 -9.07 -3.41
N TYR A 139 2.42 -9.57 -2.21
CA TYR A 139 1.59 -10.76 -2.06
C TYR A 139 0.21 -10.60 -2.70
N VAL A 140 -0.50 -9.50 -2.40
CA VAL A 140 -1.80 -9.22 -3.02
C VAL A 140 -1.66 -9.10 -4.54
N GLY A 141 -0.58 -8.46 -5.02
CA GLY A 141 -0.29 -8.35 -6.45
C GLY A 141 -0.14 -9.70 -7.15
N GLN A 142 0.63 -10.64 -6.60
CA GLN A 142 0.80 -11.98 -7.20
C GLN A 142 -0.49 -12.83 -7.16
N MET A 143 -1.34 -12.64 -6.13
CA MET A 143 -2.54 -13.46 -5.92
C MET A 143 -3.80 -12.88 -6.57
N SER A 144 -3.75 -11.64 -7.06
CA SER A 144 -4.89 -10.95 -7.66
C SER A 144 -5.41 -11.69 -8.92
N PRO A 145 -6.74 -11.74 -9.14
CA PRO A 145 -7.34 -12.48 -10.25
C PRO A 145 -7.30 -11.72 -11.59
N ALA A 146 -6.82 -10.48 -11.62
CA ALA A 146 -6.75 -9.65 -12.81
C ALA A 146 -5.47 -8.82 -12.86
N SER A 147 -4.87 -8.72 -14.04
CA SER A 147 -3.60 -8.01 -14.24
C SER A 147 -3.68 -6.52 -13.93
N THR A 148 -4.84 -5.89 -14.12
CA THR A 148 -5.04 -4.48 -13.75
C THR A 148 -5.03 -4.25 -12.24
N LEU A 149 -5.52 -5.20 -11.43
CA LEU A 149 -5.41 -5.16 -9.96
C LEU A 149 -3.97 -5.45 -9.51
N THR A 150 -3.29 -6.40 -10.15
CA THR A 150 -1.87 -6.66 -9.92
C THR A 150 -1.02 -5.43 -10.15
N ASN A 151 -1.24 -4.69 -11.25
CA ASN A 151 -0.50 -3.48 -11.55
C ASN A 151 -0.65 -2.42 -10.45
N CYS A 152 -1.88 -2.16 -9.96
CA CYS A 152 -2.10 -1.21 -8.85
C CYS A 152 -1.33 -1.62 -7.59
N ASN A 153 -1.36 -2.91 -7.24
CA ASN A 153 -0.64 -3.44 -6.07
C ASN A 153 0.89 -3.37 -6.24
N TYR A 154 1.41 -3.59 -7.45
CA TYR A 154 2.86 -3.50 -7.71
C TYR A 154 3.37 -2.06 -7.71
N PHE A 155 2.62 -1.09 -8.23
CA PHE A 155 2.98 0.31 -8.06
C PHE A 155 2.90 0.73 -6.57
N GLN A 156 1.89 0.28 -5.83
CA GLN A 156 1.81 0.47 -4.38
C GLN A 156 2.96 -0.18 -3.60
N MET A 157 3.40 -1.37 -4.02
CA MET A 157 4.59 -2.03 -3.47
C MET A 157 5.84 -1.17 -3.72
N ALA A 158 6.00 -0.62 -4.93
CA ALA A 158 7.11 0.28 -5.25
C ALA A 158 7.06 1.58 -4.44
N ASP A 159 5.88 2.13 -4.15
CA ASP A 159 5.72 3.29 -3.25
C ASP A 159 6.07 2.95 -1.81
N SER A 160 5.74 1.74 -1.34
CA SER A 160 6.14 1.30 0.00
C SER A 160 7.66 1.18 0.11
N LEU A 161 8.33 0.73 -0.96
CA LEU A 161 9.79 0.74 -1.07
C LEU A 161 10.37 2.16 -1.13
N ARG A 162 9.69 3.09 -1.81
CA ARG A 162 10.04 4.52 -1.82
C ARG A 162 10.03 5.09 -0.40
N TRP A 163 8.95 4.87 0.36
CA TRP A 163 8.84 5.35 1.75
C TRP A 163 9.91 4.73 2.67
N LEU A 164 10.20 3.44 2.48
CA LEU A 164 11.30 2.75 3.16
C LEU A 164 12.65 3.39 2.83
N SER A 165 12.89 3.70 1.56
CA SER A 165 14.16 4.27 1.09
C SER A 165 14.39 5.67 1.65
N HIS A 166 13.34 6.51 1.71
CA HIS A 166 13.39 7.82 2.38
C HIS A 166 13.71 7.68 3.86
N THR A 167 13.05 6.74 4.54
CA THR A 167 13.28 6.46 5.97
C THR A 167 14.72 6.03 6.21
N ALA A 168 15.26 5.15 5.38
CA ALA A 168 16.64 4.69 5.47
C ALA A 168 17.65 5.84 5.23
N TYR A 169 17.41 6.66 4.20
CA TYR A 169 18.25 7.81 3.87
C TYR A 169 18.29 8.82 5.03
N ARG A 170 17.12 9.23 5.53
CA ARG A 170 17.02 10.16 6.66
C ARG A 170 17.56 9.59 7.97
N THR A 171 17.39 8.29 8.21
CA THR A 171 18.02 7.61 9.36
C THR A 171 19.54 7.77 9.31
N ARG A 172 20.15 7.64 8.13
CA ARG A 172 21.59 7.84 7.97
C ARG A 172 22.00 9.29 8.23
N GLU A 173 21.31 10.26 7.64
CA GLU A 173 21.63 11.68 7.86
C GLU A 173 21.49 12.08 9.34
N LEU A 174 20.40 11.67 9.99
CA LEU A 174 20.19 11.91 11.41
C LEU A 174 21.28 11.26 12.28
N SER A 175 21.78 10.08 11.91
CA SER A 175 22.89 9.42 12.62
C SER A 175 24.20 10.21 12.60
N MET A 176 24.40 11.05 11.58
CA MET A 176 25.61 11.88 11.47
C MET A 176 25.54 13.09 12.39
N THR A 177 24.35 13.65 12.61
CA THR A 177 24.13 14.79 13.51
C THR A 177 23.97 14.36 14.96
N PHE A 178 23.31 13.22 15.21
CA PHE A 178 22.96 12.72 16.54
C PHE A 178 23.54 11.32 16.79
N PRO A 179 24.88 11.18 16.90
CA PRO A 179 25.55 9.87 17.00
C PRO A 179 25.21 9.10 18.28
N ASP A 180 24.72 9.78 19.32
CA ASP A 180 24.35 9.21 20.62
C ASP A 180 22.92 8.66 20.69
N LYS A 181 22.11 8.81 19.63
CA LYS A 181 20.67 8.44 19.64
C LYS A 181 20.34 7.06 19.07
N GLY A 182 21.34 6.32 18.58
CA GLY A 182 21.15 4.93 18.13
C GLY A 182 20.50 4.77 16.75
N PHE A 183 20.44 5.83 15.93
CA PHE A 183 19.97 5.74 14.55
C PHE A 183 20.76 4.70 13.73
N GLY A 184 20.04 3.83 13.03
CA GLY A 184 20.57 2.72 12.25
C GLY A 184 20.97 1.49 13.08
N GLN A 185 20.84 1.53 14.40
CA GLN A 185 21.28 0.47 15.31
C GLN A 185 20.11 -0.09 16.15
N ASP A 186 19.30 0.80 16.73
CA ASP A 186 18.30 0.43 17.73
C ASP A 186 16.92 0.09 17.17
N GLU A 187 16.64 0.34 15.89
CA GLU A 187 15.25 0.30 15.44
C GLU A 187 14.65 -1.10 15.39
N GLN A 188 15.47 -2.16 15.24
CA GLN A 188 14.98 -3.52 15.39
C GLN A 188 14.45 -3.75 16.81
N ARG A 189 15.20 -3.30 17.82
CA ARG A 189 14.79 -3.38 19.23
C ARG A 189 13.52 -2.56 19.48
N TYR A 190 13.41 -1.36 18.92
CA TYR A 190 12.18 -0.58 19.03
C TYR A 190 10.99 -1.27 18.36
N TRP A 191 11.15 -1.78 17.14
CA TRP A 191 10.10 -2.51 16.43
C TRP A 191 9.63 -3.75 17.20
N GLU A 192 10.58 -4.57 17.68
CA GLU A 192 10.29 -5.85 18.32
C GLU A 192 9.79 -5.72 19.76
N GLN A 193 10.19 -4.67 20.49
CA GLN A 193 10.02 -4.61 21.95
C GLN A 193 9.34 -3.33 22.46
N ASP A 194 9.37 -2.21 21.72
CA ASP A 194 8.74 -0.97 22.20
C ASP A 194 7.22 -1.09 22.15
N PRO A 195 6.50 -0.80 23.25
CA PRO A 195 5.05 -0.83 23.30
C PRO A 195 4.37 0.01 22.20
N ALA A 196 4.99 1.11 21.76
CA ALA A 196 4.43 1.98 20.71
C ALA A 196 4.28 1.27 19.35
N TRP A 197 5.14 0.29 19.06
CA TRP A 197 5.13 -0.45 17.80
C TRP A 197 4.38 -1.78 17.86
N GLN A 198 4.11 -2.31 19.05
CA GLN A 198 3.58 -3.68 19.18
C GLN A 198 2.22 -3.87 18.53
N GLY A 199 1.35 -2.86 18.55
CA GLY A 199 0.06 -2.97 17.86
C GLY A 199 0.21 -3.06 16.33
N PHE A 200 1.10 -2.25 15.74
CA PHE A 200 1.39 -2.34 14.30
C PHE A 200 2.14 -3.63 13.94
N ARG A 201 3.05 -4.10 14.79
CA ARG A 201 3.76 -5.36 14.60
C ARG A 201 2.79 -6.55 14.61
N GLU A 202 1.94 -6.66 15.63
CA GLU A 202 0.92 -7.72 15.71
C GLU A 202 -0.02 -7.69 14.49
N LEU A 203 -0.50 -6.49 14.13
CA LEU A 203 -1.38 -6.31 12.99
C LEU A 203 -0.71 -6.80 11.70
N MET A 204 0.51 -6.35 11.41
CA MET A 204 1.19 -6.69 10.17
C MET A 204 1.67 -8.14 10.09
N GLU A 205 2.15 -8.72 11.19
CA GLU A 205 2.51 -10.15 11.22
C GLU A 205 1.29 -11.03 10.89
N LYS A 206 0.11 -10.68 11.42
CA LYS A 206 -1.13 -11.39 11.10
C LYS A 206 -1.55 -11.17 9.64
N VAL A 207 -1.52 -9.94 9.15
CA VAL A 207 -1.89 -9.62 7.75
C VAL A 207 -0.97 -10.31 6.74
N LEU A 208 0.32 -10.40 7.03
CA LEU A 208 1.30 -11.11 6.20
C LEU A 208 1.06 -12.61 6.12
N THR A 209 0.17 -13.17 6.95
CA THR A 209 -0.26 -14.57 6.90
C THR A 209 -1.71 -14.76 6.44
N THR A 210 -2.34 -13.69 5.95
CA THR A 210 -3.67 -13.73 5.32
C THR A 210 -3.52 -14.08 3.85
N TRP A 211 -3.73 -15.35 3.52
CA TRP A 211 -3.43 -15.84 2.17
C TRP A 211 -4.55 -15.66 1.16
N ASP A 212 -5.82 -15.61 1.59
CA ASP A 212 -6.95 -15.29 0.73
C ASP A 212 -6.77 -13.90 0.12
N TRP A 213 -6.70 -13.78 -1.21
CA TRP A 213 -6.40 -12.49 -1.85
C TRP A 213 -7.48 -11.44 -1.57
N GLY A 214 -8.75 -11.86 -1.43
CA GLY A 214 -9.89 -10.98 -1.16
C GLY A 214 -9.83 -10.41 0.24
N GLU A 215 -9.55 -11.26 1.24
CA GLU A 215 -9.33 -10.81 2.60
C GLU A 215 -8.07 -9.93 2.70
N ALA A 216 -6.99 -10.32 2.03
CA ALA A 216 -5.72 -9.60 2.04
C ALA A 216 -5.85 -8.20 1.44
N ILE A 217 -6.48 -8.04 0.26
CA ILE A 217 -6.65 -6.73 -0.38
C ILE A 217 -7.59 -5.82 0.42
N VAL A 218 -8.68 -6.36 0.97
CA VAL A 218 -9.61 -5.60 1.80
C VAL A 218 -8.93 -5.13 3.08
N THR A 219 -8.23 -6.04 3.77
CA THR A 219 -7.56 -5.72 5.04
C THR A 219 -6.42 -4.73 4.82
N LEU A 220 -5.58 -4.95 3.81
CA LEU A 220 -4.46 -4.06 3.50
C LEU A 220 -4.96 -2.66 3.13
N SER A 221 -5.93 -2.56 2.22
CA SER A 221 -6.33 -1.27 1.64
C SER A 221 -7.37 -0.50 2.45
N LEU A 222 -8.24 -1.16 3.23
CA LEU A 222 -9.32 -0.49 3.98
C LEU A 222 -9.08 -0.39 5.48
N VAL A 223 -8.12 -1.16 6.02
CA VAL A 223 -7.85 -1.19 7.46
C VAL A 223 -6.41 -0.77 7.74
N VAL A 224 -5.43 -1.53 7.26
CA VAL A 224 -4.00 -1.31 7.57
C VAL A 224 -3.49 0.01 7.03
N LYS A 225 -3.59 0.21 5.70
CA LYS A 225 -3.00 1.39 5.05
C LYS A 225 -3.59 2.70 5.59
N PRO A 226 -4.91 2.85 5.72
CA PRO A 226 -5.48 4.03 6.39
C PRO A 226 -4.93 4.24 7.81
N ALA A 227 -4.78 3.18 8.61
CA ALA A 227 -4.23 3.28 9.97
C ALA A 227 -2.77 3.78 9.95
N VAL A 228 -1.92 3.25 9.06
CA VAL A 228 -0.52 3.71 8.92
C VAL A 228 -0.45 5.14 8.42
N GLU A 229 -1.23 5.48 7.39
CA GLU A 229 -1.25 6.81 6.76
C GLU A 229 -1.71 7.89 7.73
N GLU A 230 -2.75 7.62 8.52
CA GLU A 230 -3.28 8.57 9.49
C GLU A 230 -2.44 8.65 10.78
N THR A 231 -1.43 7.81 10.96
CA THR A 231 -0.56 7.83 12.16
C THR A 231 0.89 8.15 11.81
N VAL A 232 1.61 7.19 11.22
CA VAL A 232 3.04 7.24 10.91
C VAL A 232 3.38 8.24 9.81
N LEU A 233 2.39 8.67 9.01
CA LEU A 233 2.56 9.79 8.08
C LEU A 233 1.91 11.06 8.63
N ARG A 234 0.58 11.11 8.76
CA ARG A 234 -0.13 12.37 9.07
C ARG A 234 0.19 12.92 10.46
N ARG A 235 0.07 12.10 11.52
CA ARG A 235 0.28 12.57 12.91
C ARG A 235 1.75 12.71 13.25
N MET A 236 2.61 11.85 12.71
CA MET A 236 4.06 12.04 12.80
C MET A 236 4.49 13.34 12.09
N GLY A 237 3.98 13.64 10.90
CA GLY A 237 4.24 14.90 10.20
C GLY A 237 3.73 16.12 10.96
N GLU A 238 2.59 16.02 11.64
CA GLU A 238 2.08 17.06 12.54
C GLU A 238 3.00 17.27 13.76
N ALA A 239 3.38 16.19 14.43
CA ALA A 239 4.33 16.22 15.55
C ALA A 239 5.66 16.85 15.14
N ALA A 240 6.16 16.51 13.95
CA ALA A 240 7.37 17.06 13.37
C ALA A 240 7.29 18.58 13.21
N ARG A 241 6.21 19.10 12.62
CA ARG A 241 6.02 20.55 12.48
C ARG A 241 5.95 21.26 13.83
N HIS A 242 5.26 20.69 14.82
CA HIS A 242 5.21 21.25 16.18
C HIS A 242 6.58 21.25 16.89
N ASN A 243 7.46 20.32 16.51
CA ASN A 243 8.83 20.21 17.03
C ASN A 243 9.89 20.89 16.13
N GLY A 244 9.47 21.74 15.18
CA GLY A 244 10.38 22.50 14.32
C GLY A 244 11.01 21.70 13.17
N ASP A 245 10.68 20.43 13.01
CA ASP A 245 11.14 19.56 11.92
C ASP A 245 10.27 19.75 10.69
N THR A 246 10.62 20.79 9.93
CA THR A 246 9.90 21.14 8.70
C THR A 246 10.18 20.12 7.59
N LEU A 247 11.37 19.51 7.60
CA LEU A 247 11.76 18.51 6.59
C LEU A 247 10.87 17.28 6.66
N LEU A 248 10.69 16.68 7.85
CA LEU A 248 9.83 15.50 8.00
C LEU A 248 8.35 15.84 7.73
N GLY A 249 7.90 17.05 8.09
CA GLY A 249 6.57 17.53 7.73
C GLY A 249 6.33 17.54 6.21
N LEU A 250 7.28 18.05 5.42
CA LEU A 250 7.18 18.07 3.95
C LEU A 250 7.35 16.68 3.33
N LEU A 251 8.24 15.85 3.88
CA LEU A 251 8.46 14.49 3.41
C LEU A 251 7.19 13.63 3.56
N THR A 252 6.53 13.71 4.72
CA THR A 252 5.29 12.95 4.97
C THR A 252 4.14 13.44 4.09
N ASP A 253 4.06 14.74 3.77
CA ASP A 253 3.10 15.24 2.76
C ASP A 253 3.35 14.63 1.38
N ALA A 254 4.61 14.54 0.94
CA ALA A 254 4.98 13.93 -0.33
C ALA A 254 4.66 12.42 -0.40
N GLN A 255 4.74 11.72 0.73
CA GLN A 255 4.34 10.31 0.84
C GLN A 255 2.82 10.14 0.85
N LEU A 256 2.09 11.09 1.45
CA LEU A 256 0.62 11.11 1.44
C LEU A 256 0.01 11.30 0.04
N ILE A 257 0.77 11.83 -0.93
CA ILE A 257 0.36 11.87 -2.35
C ILE A 257 0.23 10.45 -2.92
N ASP A 258 1.17 9.55 -2.61
CA ASP A 258 1.07 8.14 -3.00
C ASP A 258 -0.11 7.47 -2.31
N ALA A 259 -0.27 7.69 -0.99
CA ALA A 259 -1.41 7.18 -0.23
C ALA A 259 -2.76 7.60 -0.84
N ALA A 260 -2.87 8.86 -1.30
CA ALA A 260 -4.07 9.33 -1.98
C ALA A 260 -4.32 8.58 -3.31
N ARG A 261 -3.27 8.26 -4.07
CA ARG A 261 -3.39 7.41 -5.27
C ARG A 261 -3.84 5.99 -4.90
N HIS A 262 -3.32 5.43 -3.82
CA HIS A 262 -3.73 4.11 -3.32
C HIS A 262 -5.22 4.08 -2.96
N ARG A 263 -5.70 5.12 -2.28
CA ARG A 263 -7.13 5.27 -1.93
C ARG A 263 -8.03 5.39 -3.16
N ARG A 264 -7.59 6.06 -4.23
CA ARG A 264 -8.37 6.21 -5.48
C ARG A 264 -8.62 4.86 -6.16
N TRP A 265 -7.58 4.07 -6.42
CA TRP A 265 -7.77 2.77 -7.07
C TRP A 265 -8.50 1.79 -6.16
N THR A 266 -8.26 1.85 -4.85
CA THR A 266 -8.99 1.03 -3.86
C THR A 266 -10.49 1.36 -3.88
N THR A 267 -10.85 2.65 -3.96
CA THR A 267 -12.25 3.09 -4.09
C THR A 267 -12.89 2.53 -5.36
N ALA A 268 -12.18 2.60 -6.49
CA ALA A 268 -12.67 2.03 -7.75
C ALA A 268 -12.84 0.50 -7.66
N PHE A 269 -11.91 -0.20 -7.00
CA PHE A 269 -11.99 -1.64 -6.76
C PHE A 269 -13.20 -2.01 -5.90
N VAL A 270 -13.40 -1.32 -4.77
CA VAL A 270 -14.55 -1.55 -3.89
C VAL A 270 -15.86 -1.30 -4.63
N ASN A 271 -15.97 -0.21 -5.39
CA ASN A 271 -17.15 0.09 -6.19
C ASN A 271 -17.46 -1.01 -7.21
N MET A 272 -16.44 -1.61 -7.81
CA MET A 272 -16.60 -2.77 -8.70
C MET A 272 -17.01 -4.03 -7.92
N ALA A 273 -16.36 -4.33 -6.80
CA ALA A 273 -16.70 -5.47 -5.95
C ALA A 273 -18.16 -5.41 -5.47
N LEU A 274 -18.65 -4.23 -5.10
CA LEU A 274 -20.03 -4.02 -4.63
C LEU A 274 -21.10 -4.19 -5.73
N GLN A 275 -20.72 -4.42 -7.00
CA GLN A 275 -21.66 -4.80 -8.05
C GLN A 275 -22.14 -6.26 -7.92
N THR A 276 -21.47 -7.05 -7.09
CA THR A 276 -21.84 -8.45 -6.81
C THR A 276 -22.52 -8.56 -5.44
N GLU A 277 -23.69 -9.18 -5.39
CA GLU A 277 -24.44 -9.45 -4.15
C GLU A 277 -23.62 -10.31 -3.17
N GLY A 278 -23.73 -10.04 -1.86
CA GLY A 278 -22.97 -10.74 -0.81
C GLY A 278 -21.58 -10.17 -0.53
N ASN A 279 -20.96 -9.47 -1.48
CA ASN A 279 -19.63 -8.89 -1.27
C ASN A 279 -19.62 -7.78 -0.22
N ARG A 280 -20.72 -7.04 -0.05
CA ARG A 280 -20.82 -5.98 0.97
C ARG A 280 -20.65 -6.59 2.36
N GLU A 281 -21.44 -7.61 2.65
CA GLU A 281 -21.45 -8.33 3.91
C GLU A 281 -20.07 -8.98 4.16
N GLN A 282 -19.46 -9.55 3.12
CA GLN A 282 -18.13 -10.15 3.23
C GLN A 282 -17.04 -9.12 3.54
N ILE A 283 -17.05 -7.96 2.88
CA ILE A 283 -16.09 -6.87 3.14
C ILE A 283 -16.30 -6.31 4.56
N GLN A 284 -17.55 -6.09 4.99
CA GLN A 284 -17.87 -5.66 6.36
C GLN A 284 -17.40 -6.67 7.40
N HIS A 285 -17.58 -7.96 7.15
CA HIS A 285 -17.10 -9.02 8.03
C HIS A 285 -15.58 -8.95 8.22
N TRP A 286 -14.82 -8.79 7.13
CA TRP A 286 -13.36 -8.62 7.22
C TRP A 286 -12.95 -7.31 7.89
N ILE A 287 -13.62 -6.19 7.61
CA ILE A 287 -13.38 -4.93 8.32
C ILE A 287 -13.58 -5.13 9.83
N ALA A 288 -14.70 -5.71 10.26
CA ALA A 288 -14.99 -5.96 11.66
C ALA A 288 -13.99 -6.91 12.34
N LYS A 289 -13.42 -7.87 11.59
CA LYS A 289 -12.36 -8.77 12.06
C LYS A 289 -11.05 -8.02 12.35
N TRP A 290 -10.68 -7.06 11.50
CA TRP A 290 -9.35 -6.44 11.53
C TRP A 290 -9.31 -5.05 12.17
N GLU A 291 -10.41 -4.31 12.17
CA GLU A 291 -10.50 -2.96 12.76
C GLU A 291 -10.05 -2.92 14.23
N PRO A 292 -10.41 -3.88 15.11
CA PRO A 292 -9.94 -3.86 16.50
C PRO A 292 -8.42 -3.98 16.65
N LEU A 293 -7.73 -4.63 15.70
CA LEU A 293 -6.25 -4.69 15.69
C LEU A 293 -5.66 -3.34 15.25
N ALA A 294 -6.25 -2.72 14.23
CA ALA A 294 -5.85 -1.38 13.78
C ALA A 294 -6.09 -0.31 14.84
N ASP A 295 -7.22 -0.34 15.55
CA ASP A 295 -7.51 0.59 16.63
C ASP A 295 -6.46 0.51 17.74
N ARG A 296 -6.07 -0.71 18.16
CA ARG A 296 -4.97 -0.88 19.14
C ARG A 296 -3.62 -0.40 18.62
N ALA A 297 -3.34 -0.60 17.33
CA ALA A 297 -2.12 -0.11 16.70
C ALA A 297 -2.06 1.44 16.70
N ILE A 298 -3.17 2.08 16.34
CA ILE A 298 -3.32 3.54 16.36
C ILE A 298 -3.17 4.06 17.80
N GLU A 299 -3.87 3.47 18.77
CA GLU A 299 -3.77 3.85 20.18
C GLU A 299 -2.33 3.78 20.70
N ALA A 300 -1.67 2.64 20.53
CA ALA A 300 -0.33 2.41 21.06
C ALA A 300 0.70 3.39 20.45
N TYR A 301 0.66 3.58 19.14
CA TYR A 301 1.61 4.46 18.45
C TYR A 301 1.33 5.93 18.77
N CYS A 302 0.07 6.38 18.66
CA CYS A 302 -0.29 7.78 18.89
C CYS A 302 -0.14 8.20 20.36
N ALA A 303 -0.31 7.30 21.33
CA ALA A 303 -0.05 7.59 22.74
C ALA A 303 1.43 7.94 23.01
N ALA A 304 2.35 7.49 22.14
CA ALA A 304 3.76 7.80 22.25
C ALA A 304 4.18 9.06 21.47
N LEU A 305 3.32 9.62 20.61
CA LEU A 305 3.65 10.82 19.83
C LEU A 305 3.64 12.07 20.72
N PRO A 306 4.69 12.91 20.66
CA PRO A 306 4.71 14.17 21.39
C PRO A 306 3.86 15.24 20.66
N ASP A 307 3.32 16.18 21.43
CA ASP A 307 2.74 17.44 20.95
C ASP A 307 1.60 17.33 19.91
N VAL A 308 0.90 16.19 19.86
CA VAL A 308 -0.30 16.00 19.04
C VAL A 308 -1.42 15.44 19.93
N PRO A 309 -2.14 16.30 20.68
CA PRO A 309 -3.25 15.86 21.52
C PRO A 309 -4.33 15.21 20.66
N ASP A 310 -5.04 14.23 21.23
CA ASP A 310 -6.13 13.49 20.58
C ASP A 310 -5.75 12.78 19.26
N ALA A 311 -4.44 12.58 19.00
CA ALA A 311 -3.93 11.97 17.77
C ALA A 311 -4.60 10.62 17.45
N ALA A 312 -4.79 9.78 18.47
CA ALA A 312 -5.40 8.46 18.32
C ALA A 312 -6.86 8.55 17.86
N GLU A 313 -7.67 9.38 18.52
CA GLU A 313 -9.09 9.53 18.18
C GLU A 313 -9.28 10.17 16.81
N ALA A 314 -8.48 11.19 16.49
CA ALA A 314 -8.51 11.82 15.18
C ALA A 314 -8.09 10.85 14.06
N ALA A 315 -7.06 10.01 14.30
CA ALA A 315 -6.64 8.98 13.35
C ALA A 315 -7.71 7.91 13.16
N LYS A 316 -8.27 7.34 14.24
CA LYS A 316 -9.37 6.36 14.16
C LYS A 316 -10.55 6.91 13.37
N GLN A 317 -10.98 8.13 13.69
CA GLN A 317 -12.09 8.78 13.01
C GLN A 317 -11.81 8.93 11.51
N ALA A 318 -10.62 9.38 11.12
CA ALA A 318 -10.24 9.51 9.72
C ALA A 318 -10.23 8.15 8.98
N THR A 319 -9.76 7.07 9.63
CA THR A 319 -9.82 5.72 9.00
C THR A 319 -11.26 5.25 8.80
N ARG A 320 -12.14 5.53 9.76
CA ARG A 320 -13.57 5.20 9.67
C ARG A 320 -14.26 6.05 8.60
N ASP A 321 -13.87 7.31 8.42
CA ASP A 321 -14.42 8.19 7.37
C ASP A 321 -14.12 7.67 5.98
N VAL A 322 -12.91 7.15 5.76
CA VAL A 322 -12.55 6.47 4.50
C VAL A 322 -13.49 5.29 4.24
N ARG A 323 -13.74 4.43 5.24
CA ARG A 323 -14.64 3.28 5.12
C ARG A 323 -16.11 3.69 4.93
N ARG A 324 -16.59 4.68 5.70
CA ARG A 324 -17.94 5.24 5.57
C ARG A 324 -18.19 5.84 4.19
N GLY A 325 -17.19 6.50 3.61
CA GLY A 325 -17.23 7.03 2.24
C GLY A 325 -17.41 5.93 1.17
N LEU A 326 -17.09 4.68 1.50
CA LEU A 326 -17.28 3.49 0.65
C LEU A 326 -18.56 2.70 0.99
N GLY A 327 -19.33 3.17 1.98
CA GLY A 327 -20.58 2.56 2.42
C GLY A 327 -20.43 1.41 3.41
N PHE A 328 -19.38 1.41 4.25
CA PHE A 328 -19.16 0.44 5.31
C PHE A 328 -19.32 1.01 6.71
#